data_AF-A0A534KRU3-F1
#
_entry.id   AF-A0A534KRU3-F1
#
_cell.length_a   1.000
_cell.length_b   1.000
_cell.length_c   1.000
_cell.angle_alpha   90.00
_cell.angle_beta   90.00
_cell.angle_gamma   90.00
#
_symmetry.space_group_name_H-M   'P 1'
#
loop_
_entity.id
_entity.type
_entity.pdbx_description
1 polymer ?
#
loop_
_entity_poly.entity_id
_entity_poly.type
_entity_poly.pdbx_seq_one_letter_code
_entity_poly.pdbx_strand_id
1 'polypeptide(L)'
;MTEAIRPKYPMGKVSRAFFENVIAHHLGARRKDIAVGPANGVDIGVVRLPDGRALLSTTDPIYIVPQYGWERAAWFAFHILASDLTTSGVAPQYITMDWNLPMDIEDDQIETMLHVIDRESKKYGAAIVTGHTGRYEGCAYPMVGGATFLAIAPKDGWVTANMAKPGNHLLVTKTAALEATAILANTFPDL
;
A
#
# COMPACT_ATOMS: atom_id res chain seq x y z
N MET A 1 10.94 -8.51 35.96
CA MET A 1 10.84 -7.34 35.06
C MET A 1 11.82 -7.55 33.93
N THR A 2 11.35 -8.01 32.77
CA THR A 2 12.17 -8.07 31.56
C THR A 2 12.41 -6.64 31.09
N GLU A 3 13.67 -6.25 30.99
CA GLU A 3 14.08 -4.94 30.49
C GLU A 3 13.57 -4.82 29.05
N ALA A 4 12.66 -3.88 28.79
CA ALA A 4 12.12 -3.68 27.45
C ALA A 4 13.27 -3.23 26.55
N ILE A 5 13.72 -4.13 25.66
CA ILE A 5 14.75 -3.83 24.66
C ILE A 5 14.24 -2.65 23.84
N ARG A 6 14.83 -1.48 24.04
CA ARG A 6 14.54 -0.33 23.20
C ARG A 6 15.08 -0.62 21.81
N PRO A 7 14.25 -0.55 20.77
CA PRO A 7 14.74 -0.77 19.42
C PRO A 7 15.81 0.29 19.11
N LYS A 8 16.88 -0.14 18.45
CA LYS A 8 17.99 0.74 18.03
C LYS A 8 17.52 1.89 17.12
N TYR A 9 16.42 1.66 16.40
CA TYR A 9 15.83 2.61 15.46
C TYR A 9 14.36 2.87 15.83
N PRO A 10 13.82 4.06 15.51
CA PRO A 10 12.41 4.33 15.69
C PRO A 10 11.57 3.39 14.81
N MET A 11 10.37 3.06 15.26
CA MET A 11 9.40 2.29 14.48
C MET A 11 8.85 3.12 13.31
N GLY A 12 8.50 2.45 12.21
CA GLY A 12 7.87 3.07 11.03
C GLY A 12 8.81 3.24 9.84
N LYS A 13 8.49 4.22 8.97
CA LYS A 13 9.30 4.54 7.78
C LYS A 13 10.73 4.92 8.19
N VAL A 14 11.71 4.53 7.37
CA VAL A 14 13.10 4.98 7.54
C VAL A 14 13.19 6.51 7.52
N SER A 15 14.26 7.06 8.08
CA SER A 15 14.42 8.52 8.13
C SER A 15 14.52 9.12 6.74
N ARG A 16 14.00 10.35 6.59
CA ARG A 16 14.14 11.13 5.36
C ARG A 16 15.60 11.25 4.92
N ALA A 17 16.50 11.52 5.86
CA ALA A 17 17.93 11.62 5.59
C ALA A 17 18.52 10.30 5.07
N PHE A 18 18.09 9.14 5.59
CA PHE A 18 18.55 7.85 5.07
C PHE A 18 18.03 7.61 3.66
N PHE A 19 16.77 7.96 3.39
CA PHE A 19 16.22 7.88 2.04
C PHE A 19 17.01 8.74 1.06
N GLU A 20 17.19 10.03 1.36
CA GLU A 20 17.84 10.99 0.45
C GLU A 20 19.33 10.70 0.26
N ASN A 21 20.04 10.25 1.29
CA ASN A 21 21.48 10.02 1.23
C ASN A 21 21.87 8.60 0.78
N VAL A 22 20.99 7.61 0.93
CA VAL A 22 21.30 6.21 0.62
C VAL A 22 20.36 5.69 -0.47
N ILE A 23 19.06 5.57 -0.17
CA ILE A 23 18.10 4.90 -1.07
C ILE A 23 18.04 5.59 -2.43
N ALA A 24 17.91 6.92 -2.46
CA ALA A 24 17.79 7.70 -3.69
C ALA A 24 19.02 7.59 -4.61
N HIS A 25 20.18 7.20 -4.08
CA HIS A 25 21.41 7.00 -4.85
C HIS A 25 21.54 5.57 -5.41
N HIS A 26 20.68 4.63 -4.99
CA HIS A 26 20.76 3.21 -5.32
C HIS A 26 19.49 2.67 -5.99
N LEU A 27 18.92 3.45 -6.92
CA LEU A 27 17.68 3.09 -7.65
C LEU A 27 17.93 2.40 -9.00
N GLY A 28 19.17 2.00 -9.29
CA GLY A 28 19.53 1.37 -10.56
C GLY A 28 19.65 2.37 -11.73
N ALA A 29 19.28 1.94 -12.92
CA ALA A 29 19.47 2.70 -14.16
C ALA A 29 18.61 3.98 -14.19
N ARG A 30 19.20 5.09 -14.62
CA ARG A 30 18.46 6.33 -14.90
C ARG A 30 17.69 6.19 -16.21
N ARG A 31 16.37 6.31 -16.17
CA ARG A 31 15.52 6.28 -17.37
C ARG A 31 14.81 7.61 -17.60
N LYS A 32 14.68 7.99 -18.87
CA LYS A 32 14.04 9.26 -19.30
C LYS A 32 12.51 9.19 -19.28
N ASP A 33 11.95 7.99 -19.25
CA ASP A 33 10.51 7.72 -19.22
C ASP A 33 9.93 7.76 -17.80
N ILE A 34 10.74 7.79 -16.75
CA ILE A 34 10.27 7.98 -15.37
C ILE A 34 9.93 9.46 -15.15
N ALA A 35 8.64 9.78 -15.00
CA ALA A 35 8.17 11.13 -14.71
C ALA A 35 8.23 11.46 -13.21
N VAL A 36 7.93 10.47 -12.37
CA VAL A 36 8.02 10.57 -10.91
C VAL A 36 8.66 9.28 -10.41
N GLY A 37 9.81 9.42 -9.76
CA GLY A 37 10.51 8.31 -9.11
C GLY A 37 10.28 8.31 -7.60
N PRO A 38 10.88 7.34 -6.88
CA PRO A 38 10.83 7.27 -5.43
C PRO A 38 11.29 8.58 -4.77
N ALA A 39 10.49 9.10 -3.83
CA ALA A 39 10.84 10.27 -3.02
C ALA A 39 10.19 10.18 -1.63
N ASN A 40 10.75 10.90 -0.66
CA ASN A 40 10.14 10.99 0.67
C ASN A 40 8.78 11.72 0.56
N GLY A 41 7.71 11.08 1.06
CA GLY A 41 6.36 11.64 1.03
C GLY A 41 5.67 11.60 -0.34
N VAL A 42 6.14 10.73 -1.25
CA VAL A 42 5.48 10.46 -2.53
C VAL A 42 5.17 8.98 -2.60
N ASP A 43 3.88 8.65 -2.68
CA ASP A 43 3.40 7.25 -2.64
C ASP A 43 3.20 6.66 -4.05
N ILE A 44 3.42 7.45 -5.11
CA ILE A 44 3.16 7.05 -6.51
C ILE A 44 4.40 7.18 -7.37
N GLY A 45 4.80 6.08 -8.00
CA GLY A 45 5.71 6.05 -9.13
C GLY A 45 4.97 6.28 -10.45
N VAL A 46 5.59 7.02 -11.37
CA VAL A 46 4.99 7.35 -12.68
C VAL A 46 5.98 7.11 -13.82
N VAL A 47 5.58 6.25 -14.77
CA VAL A 47 6.32 5.96 -15.99
C VAL A 47 5.51 6.39 -17.21
N ARG A 48 6.09 7.22 -18.09
CA ARG A 48 5.47 7.63 -19.35
C ARG A 48 5.49 6.49 -20.35
N LEU A 49 4.34 6.21 -20.94
CA LEU A 49 4.19 5.25 -22.02
C LEU A 49 4.40 5.96 -23.38
N PRO A 50 4.83 5.23 -24.43
CA PRO A 50 5.14 5.85 -25.74
C PRO A 50 3.96 6.55 -26.42
N ASP A 51 2.72 6.16 -26.07
CA ASP A 51 1.48 6.66 -26.67
C ASP A 51 0.89 7.89 -25.94
N GLY A 52 1.67 8.53 -25.07
CA GLY A 52 1.23 9.71 -24.33
C GLY A 52 0.37 9.38 -23.10
N ARG A 53 0.28 8.10 -22.70
CA ARG A 53 -0.26 7.72 -21.40
C ARG A 53 0.85 7.63 -20.34
N ALA A 54 0.46 7.38 -19.10
CA ALA A 54 1.35 7.10 -18.00
C ALA A 54 0.87 5.87 -17.23
N LEU A 55 1.81 4.99 -16.85
CA LEU A 55 1.61 3.94 -15.87
C LEU A 55 1.89 4.53 -14.49
N LEU A 56 0.92 4.38 -13.60
CA LEU A 56 0.96 4.75 -12.20
C LEU A 56 1.10 3.47 -11.39
N SER A 57 1.94 3.52 -10.35
CA SER A 57 2.17 2.37 -9.48
C SER A 57 2.40 2.80 -8.04
N THR A 58 1.84 2.04 -7.10
CA THR A 58 2.21 2.07 -5.69
C THR A 58 2.40 0.65 -5.17
N THR A 59 3.23 0.48 -4.15
CA THR A 59 3.54 -0.83 -3.55
C THR A 59 3.65 -0.66 -2.04
N ASP A 60 2.90 -1.47 -1.31
CA ASP A 60 2.96 -1.52 0.16
C ASP A 60 2.82 -2.96 0.67
N PRO A 61 3.22 -3.21 1.94
CA PRO A 61 2.96 -4.48 2.58
C PRO A 61 1.46 -4.74 2.75
N ILE A 62 1.07 -6.01 2.72
CA ILE A 62 -0.27 -6.45 3.08
C ILE A 62 -0.32 -6.63 4.60
N TYR A 63 -1.19 -5.85 5.25
CA TYR A 63 -1.34 -5.84 6.70
C TYR A 63 -2.62 -6.56 7.15
N ILE A 64 -2.51 -7.76 7.70
CA ILE A 64 -3.61 -8.56 8.22
C ILE A 64 -3.51 -8.64 9.74
N VAL A 65 -4.53 -8.15 10.43
CA VAL A 65 -4.67 -8.25 11.89
C VAL A 65 -5.80 -9.23 12.20
N PRO A 66 -5.51 -10.51 12.50
CA PRO A 66 -6.54 -11.52 12.70
C PRO A 66 -7.56 -11.16 13.79
N GLN A 67 -7.15 -10.37 14.78
CA GLN A 67 -8.00 -9.90 15.88
C GLN A 67 -9.23 -9.10 15.39
N TYR A 68 -9.20 -8.52 14.18
CA TYR A 68 -10.34 -7.81 13.61
C TYR A 68 -11.42 -8.73 13.02
N GLY A 69 -11.09 -10.02 12.88
CA GLY A 69 -11.76 -10.97 12.00
C GLY A 69 -11.21 -10.91 10.57
N TRP A 70 -11.09 -12.07 9.91
CA TRP A 70 -10.47 -12.22 8.60
C TRP A 70 -11.09 -11.34 7.51
N GLU A 71 -12.43 -11.25 7.47
CA GLU A 71 -13.13 -10.44 6.48
C GLU A 71 -12.76 -8.96 6.60
N ARG A 72 -12.78 -8.43 7.83
CA ARG A 72 -12.48 -7.02 8.11
C ARG A 72 -11.00 -6.73 7.91
N ALA A 73 -10.12 -7.63 8.32
CA ALA A 73 -8.68 -7.50 8.12
C ALA A 73 -8.32 -7.42 6.63
N ALA A 74 -8.86 -8.32 5.81
CA ALA A 74 -8.65 -8.30 4.36
C ALA A 74 -9.25 -7.04 3.71
N TRP A 75 -10.40 -6.57 4.19
CA TRP A 75 -11.01 -5.33 3.72
C TRP A 75 -10.09 -4.13 4.00
N PHE A 76 -9.58 -3.99 5.23
CA PHE A 76 -8.62 -2.94 5.55
C PHE A 76 -7.36 -3.03 4.69
N ALA A 77 -6.79 -4.22 4.54
CA ALA A 77 -5.60 -4.43 3.73
C ALA A 77 -5.80 -3.95 2.29
N PHE A 78 -6.90 -4.34 1.65
CA PHE A 78 -7.22 -3.88 0.29
C PHE A 78 -7.34 -2.36 0.20
N HIS A 79 -8.11 -1.74 1.11
CA HIS A 79 -8.45 -0.32 1.03
C HIS A 79 -7.31 0.61 1.41
N ILE A 80 -6.39 0.19 2.28
CA ILE A 80 -5.16 0.94 2.57
C ILE A 80 -4.31 1.04 1.29
N LEU A 81 -3.99 -0.10 0.68
CA LEU A 81 -3.21 -0.18 -0.57
C LEU A 81 -3.89 0.54 -1.75
N ALA A 82 -5.20 0.35 -1.92
CA ALA A 82 -5.96 1.03 -2.96
C ALA A 82 -5.97 2.55 -2.75
N SER A 83 -6.02 3.01 -1.49
CA SER A 83 -6.04 4.44 -1.17
C SER A 83 -4.78 5.14 -1.63
N ASP A 84 -3.62 4.52 -1.46
CA ASP A 84 -2.34 5.08 -1.90
C ASP A 84 -2.34 5.34 -3.40
N LEU A 85 -2.78 4.37 -4.22
CA LEU A 85 -2.88 4.59 -5.66
C LEU A 85 -3.82 5.75 -5.99
N THR A 86 -4.96 5.83 -5.29
CA THR A 86 -5.96 6.88 -5.54
C THR A 86 -5.52 8.28 -5.13
N THR A 87 -4.41 8.44 -4.39
CA THR A 87 -3.79 9.77 -4.19
C THR A 87 -3.34 10.39 -5.50
N SER A 88 -3.19 9.58 -6.56
CA SER A 88 -2.93 10.05 -7.92
C SER A 88 -4.15 10.67 -8.62
N GLY A 89 -5.34 10.57 -8.03
CA GLY A 89 -6.61 10.91 -8.66
C GLY A 89 -7.15 9.83 -9.61
N VAL A 90 -6.50 8.66 -9.70
CA VAL A 90 -6.86 7.57 -10.61
C VAL A 90 -7.22 6.32 -9.81
N ALA A 91 -8.32 5.65 -10.21
CA ALA A 91 -8.73 4.39 -9.61
C ALA A 91 -7.82 3.22 -10.04
N PRO A 92 -7.58 2.22 -9.17
CA PRO A 92 -6.85 1.01 -9.54
C PRO A 92 -7.47 0.27 -10.71
N GLN A 93 -6.63 -0.26 -11.59
CA GLN A 93 -7.03 -1.07 -12.75
C GLN A 93 -6.41 -2.47 -12.70
N TYR A 94 -5.16 -2.57 -12.26
CA TYR A 94 -4.45 -3.84 -12.14
C TYR A 94 -3.80 -3.96 -10.76
N ILE A 95 -3.70 -5.20 -10.28
CA ILE A 95 -3.12 -5.51 -8.97
C ILE A 95 -2.18 -6.70 -9.14
N THR A 96 -1.02 -6.65 -8.50
CA THR A 96 -0.17 -7.83 -8.29
C THR A 96 -0.13 -8.13 -6.79
N MET A 97 -0.30 -9.40 -6.38
CA MET A 97 -0.34 -9.75 -4.96
C MET A 97 0.67 -10.82 -4.61
N ASP A 98 1.49 -10.55 -3.60
CA ASP A 98 2.44 -11.49 -3.00
C ASP A 98 1.95 -11.82 -1.58
N TRP A 99 1.62 -13.08 -1.35
CA TRP A 99 1.16 -13.61 -0.07
C TRP A 99 2.27 -14.44 0.57
N ASN A 100 2.91 -13.87 1.59
CA ASN A 100 3.93 -14.51 2.42
C ASN A 100 3.28 -14.88 3.75
N LEU A 101 2.59 -16.01 3.75
CA LEU A 101 1.69 -16.41 4.82
C LEU A 101 2.45 -17.12 5.96
N PRO A 102 2.03 -16.94 7.21
CA PRO A 102 2.59 -17.71 8.32
C PRO A 102 2.17 -19.18 8.25
N MET A 103 2.96 -20.06 8.86
CA MET A 103 2.72 -21.51 8.83
C MET A 103 1.42 -21.96 9.52
N ASP A 104 0.90 -21.13 10.43
CA ASP A 104 -0.30 -21.40 11.24
C ASP A 104 -1.60 -20.88 10.62
N ILE A 105 -1.55 -20.30 9.41
CA ILE A 105 -2.77 -19.90 8.70
C ILE A 105 -3.49 -21.13 8.14
N GLU A 106 -4.80 -21.18 8.34
CA GLU A 106 -5.66 -22.23 7.82
C GLU A 106 -6.22 -21.87 6.43
N ASP A 107 -6.55 -22.87 5.61
CA ASP A 107 -7.00 -22.64 4.22
C ASP A 107 -8.32 -21.86 4.15
N ASP A 108 -9.23 -22.03 5.10
CA ASP A 108 -10.51 -21.30 5.18
C ASP A 108 -10.33 -19.80 5.50
N GLN A 109 -9.28 -19.47 6.24
CA GLN A 109 -8.88 -18.10 6.53
C GLN A 109 -8.34 -17.43 5.26
N ILE A 110 -7.49 -18.14 4.50
CA ILE A 110 -7.00 -17.69 3.19
C ILE A 110 -8.19 -17.48 2.25
N GLU A 111 -9.10 -18.44 2.15
CA GLU A 111 -10.29 -18.35 1.30
C GLU A 111 -11.14 -17.12 1.66
N THR A 112 -11.37 -16.88 2.95
CA THR A 112 -12.09 -15.69 3.43
C THR A 112 -11.43 -14.39 2.98
N MET A 113 -10.10 -14.29 3.13
CA MET A 113 -9.37 -13.12 2.67
C MET A 113 -9.49 -12.93 1.16
N LEU A 114 -9.29 -13.99 0.37
CA LEU A 114 -9.34 -13.93 -1.09
C LEU A 114 -10.74 -13.56 -1.60
N HIS A 115 -11.81 -14.03 -0.98
CA HIS A 115 -13.18 -13.63 -1.32
C HIS A 115 -13.41 -12.12 -1.11
N VAL A 116 -12.85 -11.55 -0.05
CA VAL A 116 -12.93 -10.10 0.19
C VAL A 116 -12.17 -9.33 -0.87
N ILE A 117 -10.92 -9.76 -1.16
CA ILE A 117 -10.10 -9.12 -2.18
C ILE A 117 -10.81 -9.18 -3.54
N ASP A 118 -11.33 -10.34 -3.96
CA ASP A 118 -12.08 -10.50 -5.22
C ASP A 118 -13.29 -9.56 -5.28
N ARG A 119 -14.08 -9.51 -4.20
CA ARG A 119 -15.24 -8.61 -4.09
C ARG A 119 -14.86 -7.14 -4.25
N GLU A 120 -13.84 -6.68 -3.53
CA GLU A 120 -13.42 -5.27 -3.60
C GLU A 120 -12.73 -4.96 -4.94
N SER A 121 -11.93 -5.86 -5.50
CA SER A 121 -11.38 -5.73 -6.86
C SER A 121 -12.48 -5.53 -7.90
N LYS A 122 -13.52 -6.38 -7.87
CA LYS A 122 -14.69 -6.26 -8.76
C LYS A 122 -15.42 -4.93 -8.59
N LYS A 123 -15.61 -4.48 -7.34
CA LYS A 123 -16.27 -3.21 -7.02
C LYS A 123 -15.58 -2.01 -7.67
N TYR A 124 -14.25 -2.02 -7.79
CA TYR A 124 -13.48 -0.93 -8.41
C TYR A 124 -13.10 -1.18 -9.87
N GLY A 125 -13.52 -2.30 -10.47
CA GLY A 125 -13.14 -2.67 -11.82
C GLY A 125 -11.65 -3.01 -11.98
N ALA A 126 -10.99 -3.40 -10.90
CA ALA A 126 -9.58 -3.80 -10.89
C ALA A 126 -9.44 -5.31 -11.08
N ALA A 127 -8.36 -5.75 -11.72
CA ALA A 127 -8.05 -7.16 -11.91
C ALA A 127 -6.70 -7.53 -11.28
N ILE A 128 -6.64 -8.67 -10.60
CA ILE A 128 -5.37 -9.25 -10.15
C ILE A 128 -4.72 -9.93 -11.36
N VAL A 129 -3.57 -9.43 -11.80
CA VAL A 129 -2.93 -9.86 -13.06
C VAL A 129 -1.81 -10.86 -12.86
N THR A 130 -1.23 -10.92 -11.67
CA THR A 130 -0.21 -11.90 -11.29
C THR A 130 -0.05 -11.90 -9.77
N GLY A 131 0.66 -12.90 -9.25
CA GLY A 131 0.98 -12.95 -7.85
C GLY A 131 1.89 -14.09 -7.46
N HIS A 132 2.08 -14.20 -6.17
CA HIS A 132 2.79 -15.29 -5.51
C HIS A 132 2.05 -15.66 -4.23
N THR A 133 2.04 -16.93 -3.85
CA THR A 133 1.36 -17.39 -2.64
C THR A 133 2.12 -18.55 -2.05
N GLY A 134 2.53 -18.41 -0.79
CA GLY A 134 3.20 -19.47 -0.06
C GLY A 134 3.12 -19.29 1.44
N ARG A 135 3.22 -20.41 2.15
CA ARG A 135 3.44 -20.45 3.60
C ARG A 135 4.93 -20.54 3.87
N TYR A 136 5.43 -19.75 4.80
CA TYR A 136 6.85 -19.64 5.09
C TYR A 136 7.12 -19.59 6.59
N GLU A 137 8.20 -20.25 7.01
CA GLU A 137 8.81 -19.97 8.31
C GLU A 137 9.34 -18.53 8.35
N GLY A 138 9.16 -17.85 9.48
CA GLY A 138 9.60 -16.46 9.67
C GLY A 138 8.61 -15.39 9.19
N CYS A 139 7.52 -15.77 8.52
CA CYS A 139 6.39 -14.88 8.27
C CYS A 139 5.44 -14.90 9.47
N ALA A 140 4.93 -13.73 9.85
CA ALA A 140 4.05 -13.56 10.99
C ALA A 140 3.12 -12.35 10.80
N TYR A 141 1.97 -12.39 11.45
CA TYR A 141 1.09 -11.23 11.53
C TYR A 141 1.81 -10.04 12.20
N PRO A 142 1.54 -8.81 11.76
CA PRO A 142 0.51 -8.45 10.78
C PRO A 142 1.00 -8.39 9.32
N MET A 143 2.29 -8.56 9.05
CA MET A 143 2.88 -8.38 7.72
C MET A 143 2.91 -9.70 6.94
N VAL A 144 1.97 -9.91 6.03
CA VAL A 144 1.78 -11.20 5.32
C VAL A 144 2.05 -11.13 3.82
N GLY A 145 3.01 -10.29 3.42
CA GLY A 145 3.44 -10.09 2.04
C GLY A 145 3.23 -8.64 1.58
N GLY A 146 2.91 -8.44 0.31
CA GLY A 146 2.80 -7.12 -0.30
C GLY A 146 1.95 -7.11 -1.56
N ALA A 147 1.46 -5.94 -1.95
CA ALA A 147 0.75 -5.79 -3.21
C ALA A 147 1.23 -4.55 -3.96
N THR A 148 1.15 -4.61 -5.29
CA THR A 148 1.37 -3.46 -6.15
C THR A 148 0.07 -3.14 -6.88
N PHE A 149 -0.38 -1.91 -6.73
CA PHE A 149 -1.57 -1.40 -7.41
C PHE A 149 -1.12 -0.54 -8.58
N LEU A 150 -1.78 -0.73 -9.72
CA LEU A 150 -1.39 -0.16 -11.01
C LEU A 150 -2.60 0.46 -11.70
N ALA A 151 -2.36 1.56 -12.41
CA ALA A 151 -3.33 2.14 -13.31
C ALA A 151 -2.66 2.82 -14.50
N ILE A 152 -3.36 2.89 -15.63
CA ILE A 152 -2.96 3.67 -16.78
C ILE A 152 -3.87 4.89 -16.89
N ALA A 153 -3.27 6.07 -17.03
CA ALA A 153 -3.98 7.33 -17.20
C ALA A 153 -3.40 8.15 -18.37
N PRO A 154 -4.17 9.08 -18.95
CA PRO A 154 -3.62 10.08 -19.87
C PRO A 154 -2.49 10.89 -19.23
N LYS A 155 -1.61 11.48 -20.04
CA LYS A 155 -0.46 12.30 -19.58
C LYS A 155 -0.81 13.31 -18.48
N ASP A 156 -1.96 13.97 -18.62
CA ASP A 156 -2.44 15.04 -17.75
C ASP A 156 -3.61 14.59 -16.86
N GLY A 157 -3.83 13.27 -16.76
CA GLY A 157 -4.94 12.65 -16.03
C GLY A 157 -4.59 12.13 -14.63
N TRP A 158 -3.48 12.58 -14.06
CA TRP A 158 -3.02 12.17 -12.73
C TRP A 158 -2.31 13.31 -12.02
N VAL A 159 -2.23 13.21 -10.70
CA VAL A 159 -1.52 14.15 -9.82
C VAL A 159 -0.58 13.40 -8.88
N THR A 160 0.34 14.12 -8.25
CA THR A 160 1.20 13.60 -7.17
C THR A 160 1.40 14.68 -6.11
N ALA A 161 1.76 14.30 -4.88
CA ALA A 161 1.91 15.23 -3.77
C ALA A 161 2.86 16.41 -4.06
N ASN A 162 3.89 16.20 -4.89
CA ASN A 162 4.86 17.22 -5.29
C ASN A 162 4.34 18.22 -6.36
N MET A 163 3.10 18.07 -6.84
CA MET A 163 2.48 19.00 -7.79
C MET A 163 1.75 20.16 -7.10
N ALA A 164 1.54 20.10 -5.79
CA ALA A 164 0.91 21.17 -5.02
C ALA A 164 1.77 22.45 -5.04
N LYS A 165 1.11 23.62 -5.11
CA LYS A 165 1.76 24.94 -5.18
C LYS A 165 1.14 25.92 -4.19
N PRO A 166 1.88 26.94 -3.74
CA PRO A 166 1.30 28.06 -3.00
C PRO A 166 0.09 28.65 -3.74
N GLY A 167 -0.99 28.91 -3.00
CA GLY A 167 -2.27 29.35 -3.56
C GLY A 167 -3.25 28.23 -3.91
N ASN A 168 -2.85 26.95 -3.86
CA ASN A 168 -3.81 25.85 -3.92
C ASN A 168 -4.66 25.77 -2.64
N HIS A 169 -5.89 25.29 -2.76
CA HIS A 169 -6.77 24.99 -1.63
C HIS A 169 -6.50 23.59 -1.07
N LEU A 170 -6.58 23.44 0.25
CA LEU A 170 -6.55 22.15 0.91
C LEU A 170 -7.99 21.65 1.11
N LEU A 171 -8.30 20.49 0.55
CA LEU A 171 -9.58 19.80 0.72
C LEU A 171 -9.34 18.46 1.41
N VAL A 172 -10.14 18.18 2.45
CA VAL A 172 -10.16 16.87 3.11
C VAL A 172 -11.51 16.23 2.84
N THR A 173 -11.51 15.05 2.23
CA THR A 173 -12.75 14.36 1.82
C THR A 173 -13.36 13.50 2.93
N LYS A 174 -12.60 13.25 4.00
CA LYS A 174 -12.95 12.43 5.16
C LYS A 174 -12.51 13.14 6.46
N THR A 175 -12.70 12.50 7.61
CA THR A 175 -12.22 13.02 8.90
C THR A 175 -10.77 12.66 9.15
N ALA A 176 -10.06 13.51 9.90
CA ALA A 176 -8.72 13.19 10.40
C ALA A 176 -8.76 11.99 11.37
N ALA A 177 -7.65 11.25 11.43
CA ALA A 177 -7.46 10.08 12.30
C ALA A 177 -8.44 8.90 12.08
N LEU A 178 -9.24 8.89 11.01
CA LEU A 178 -10.24 7.86 10.75
C LEU A 178 -9.68 6.43 10.81
N GLU A 179 -8.56 6.17 10.14
CA GLU A 179 -7.92 4.85 10.10
C GLU A 179 -7.41 4.43 11.48
N ALA A 180 -6.67 5.31 12.17
CA ALA A 180 -6.13 5.03 13.50
C ALA A 180 -7.27 4.77 14.50
N THR A 181 -8.34 5.57 14.47
CA THR A 181 -9.53 5.38 15.30
C THR A 181 -10.22 4.06 14.97
N ALA A 182 -10.39 3.72 13.69
CA ALA A 182 -11.02 2.47 13.28
C ALA A 182 -10.21 1.25 13.72
N ILE A 183 -8.88 1.30 13.57
CA ILE A 183 -7.96 0.28 14.07
C ILE A 183 -8.11 0.13 15.58
N LEU A 184 -7.94 1.21 16.35
CA LEU A 184 -7.99 1.15 17.82
C LEU A 184 -9.34 0.65 18.35
N ALA A 185 -10.46 1.10 17.77
CA ALA A 185 -11.79 0.66 18.17
C ALA A 185 -12.05 -0.82 17.88
N ASN A 186 -11.42 -1.38 16.83
CA ASN A 186 -11.51 -2.82 16.54
C ASN A 186 -10.50 -3.65 17.34
N THR A 187 -9.36 -3.08 17.73
CA THR A 187 -8.37 -3.73 18.60
C THR A 187 -8.86 -3.84 20.04
N PHE A 188 -9.56 -2.81 20.54
CA PHE A 188 -10.01 -2.71 21.93
C PHE A 188 -11.54 -2.51 21.99
N PRO A 189 -12.35 -3.51 21.63
CA PRO A 189 -13.80 -3.35 21.51
C PRO A 189 -14.53 -3.13 22.85
N ASP A 190 -13.91 -3.51 23.97
CA ASP A 190 -14.50 -3.48 25.32
C ASP A 190 -14.03 -2.31 26.20
N LEU A 191 -13.32 -1.33 25.60
CA LEU A 191 -12.74 -0.16 26.28
C LEU A 191 -13.58 1.10 25.99
#